data_AF-A0A0C1ZMM1-F1
#
_entry.id   AF-A0A0C1ZMM1-F1
#
_cell.length_a   1.000
_cell.length_b   1.000
_cell.length_c   1.000
_cell.angle_alpha   90.00
_cell.angle_beta   90.00
_cell.angle_gamma   90.00
#
_symmetry.space_group_name_H-M   'P 1'
#
loop_
_entity.id
_entity.type
_entity.pdbx_description
1 polymer ?
#
loop_
_entity_poly.entity_id
_entity_poly.type
_entity_poly.pdbx_seq_one_letter_code
_entity_poly.pdbx_strand_id
1 'polypeptide(L)'
;MEKSLRKLEDLDVSFNDYEVGPERYVRATWEMHIHRHYVLRENLSEQFIQKFNQINCSLGISLITINLGEHWEDYRWSKTLNTAIRESSYPVWIWFYGVDALRDSAYAGWLRTRLTVRRIENLRVVFVVETLDDFRAVFCDNREPFYQSTMLLQTD
;
A
#
# COMPACT_ATOMS: atom_id res chain seq x y z
N MET A 1 27.40 3.92 -2.42
CA MET A 1 26.82 5.00 -3.24
C MET A 1 25.46 5.30 -2.64
N GLU A 2 25.37 6.38 -1.87
CA GLU A 2 24.15 6.79 -1.16
C GLU A 2 23.13 7.26 -2.21
N LYS A 3 22.09 6.45 -2.47
CA LYS A 3 21.06 6.80 -3.46
C LYS A 3 20.19 7.91 -2.87
N SER A 4 20.26 9.10 -3.47
CA SER A 4 19.39 10.23 -3.11
C SER A 4 17.93 9.87 -3.35
N LEU A 5 17.10 10.01 -2.33
CA LEU A 5 15.65 9.98 -2.46
C LEU A 5 15.20 11.04 -3.47
N ARG A 6 14.19 10.72 -4.27
CA ARG A 6 13.56 11.69 -5.19
C ARG A 6 12.27 12.19 -4.59
N LYS A 7 11.88 13.42 -4.91
CA LYS A 7 10.51 13.87 -4.59
C LYS A 7 9.53 13.22 -5.56
N LEU A 8 8.28 13.15 -5.13
CA LEU A 8 7.18 12.58 -5.92
C LEU A 8 7.02 13.27 -7.28
N GLU A 9 7.15 14.60 -7.32
CA GLU A 9 7.03 15.42 -8.54
C GLU A 9 8.18 15.18 -9.55
N ASP A 10 9.30 14.63 -9.09
CA ASP A 10 10.51 14.38 -9.89
C ASP A 10 10.63 12.90 -10.31
N LEU A 11 9.63 12.07 -10.02
CA LEU A 11 9.61 10.67 -10.42
C LEU A 11 9.33 10.54 -11.93
N ASP A 12 10.28 9.97 -12.66
CA ASP A 12 10.05 9.53 -14.04
C ASP A 12 9.42 8.13 -14.02
N VAL A 13 8.08 8.11 -14.09
CA VAL A 13 7.26 6.89 -14.00
C VAL A 13 6.47 6.61 -15.29
N SER A 14 6.89 7.19 -16.42
CA SER A 14 6.36 6.79 -17.73
C SER A 14 6.54 5.28 -17.91
N PHE A 15 5.47 4.59 -18.30
CA PHE A 15 5.43 3.13 -18.41
C PHE A 15 5.19 2.62 -19.84
N ASN A 16 4.90 3.50 -20.79
CA ASN A 16 4.48 3.11 -22.15
C ASN A 16 5.56 2.32 -22.91
N ASP A 17 6.83 2.61 -22.63
CA ASP A 17 7.98 1.98 -23.30
C ASP A 17 8.42 0.67 -22.63
N TYR A 18 7.72 0.22 -21.59
CA TYR A 18 8.05 -0.99 -20.84
C TYR A 18 7.14 -2.17 -21.22
N GLU A 19 7.74 -3.33 -21.43
CA GLU A 19 7.01 -4.59 -21.63
C GLU A 19 6.17 -4.95 -20.40
N VAL A 20 5.15 -5.78 -20.60
CA VAL A 20 4.30 -6.27 -19.51
C VAL A 20 5.17 -7.03 -18.50
N GLY A 21 5.24 -6.50 -17.27
CA GLY A 21 6.06 -7.07 -16.21
C GLY A 21 6.19 -6.13 -15.00
N PRO A 22 7.04 -6.49 -14.03
CA PRO A 22 7.19 -5.75 -12.77
C PRO A 22 7.54 -4.26 -12.94
N GLU A 23 8.43 -3.92 -13.88
CA GLU A 23 8.87 -2.53 -14.12
C GLU A 23 7.70 -1.67 -14.60
N ARG A 24 6.98 -2.15 -15.64
CA ARG A 24 5.77 -1.49 -16.13
C ARG A 24 4.71 -1.38 -15.04
N TYR A 25 4.52 -2.42 -14.22
CA TYR A 25 3.54 -2.39 -13.14
C TYR A 25 3.86 -1.32 -12.10
N VAL A 26 5.10 -1.24 -11.61
CA VAL A 26 5.51 -0.24 -10.62
C VAL A 26 5.32 1.16 -11.19
N ARG A 27 5.80 1.41 -12.40
CA ARG A 27 5.66 2.70 -13.09
C ARG A 27 4.20 3.08 -13.29
N ALA A 28 3.39 2.18 -13.84
CA ALA A 28 1.97 2.40 -14.07
C ALA A 28 1.20 2.63 -12.76
N THR A 29 1.59 1.97 -11.67
CA THR A 29 1.02 2.18 -10.33
C THR A 29 1.22 3.63 -9.86
N TRP A 30 2.37 4.23 -10.16
CA TRP A 30 2.64 5.63 -9.84
C TRP A 30 1.89 6.57 -10.79
N GLU A 31 2.10 6.41 -12.10
CA GLU A 31 1.53 7.24 -13.17
C GLU A 31 -0.01 7.28 -13.14
N MET A 32 -0.66 6.13 -12.91
CA MET A 32 -2.13 6.03 -12.87
C MET A 32 -2.72 6.28 -11.48
N HIS A 33 -1.93 6.78 -10.53
CA HIS A 33 -2.37 7.05 -9.15
C HIS A 33 -3.05 5.84 -8.46
N ILE A 34 -2.53 4.63 -8.66
CA ILE A 34 -3.05 3.43 -7.99
C ILE A 34 -2.51 3.35 -6.55
N HIS A 35 -3.16 4.02 -5.61
CA HIS A 35 -2.64 4.14 -4.24
C HIS A 35 -2.57 2.83 -3.44
N ARG A 36 -3.48 1.87 -3.72
CA ARG A 36 -3.70 0.68 -2.90
C ARG A 36 -4.00 -0.50 -3.78
N HIS A 37 -3.40 -1.65 -3.48
CA HIS A 37 -3.65 -2.91 -4.15
C HIS A 37 -3.44 -4.06 -3.17
N TYR A 38 -3.94 -5.23 -3.52
CA TYR A 38 -3.69 -6.46 -2.79
C TYR A 38 -3.00 -7.47 -3.70
N VAL A 39 -2.30 -8.41 -3.08
CA VAL A 39 -1.76 -9.59 -3.75
C VAL A 39 -1.87 -10.77 -2.79
N LEU A 40 -2.28 -11.93 -3.31
CA LEU A 40 -2.27 -13.16 -2.54
C LEU A 40 -0.82 -13.62 -2.35
N ARG A 41 -0.46 -14.04 -1.13
CA ARG A 41 0.90 -14.46 -0.79
C ARG A 41 1.41 -15.60 -1.67
N GLU A 42 0.53 -16.53 -2.03
CA GLU A 42 0.83 -17.63 -2.96
C GLU A 42 1.34 -17.15 -4.34
N ASN A 43 0.93 -15.96 -4.78
CA ASN A 43 1.32 -15.35 -6.05
C ASN A 43 2.57 -14.44 -5.92
N LEU A 44 3.10 -14.29 -4.71
CA LEU A 44 4.17 -13.34 -4.40
C LEU A 44 5.41 -14.09 -3.88
N SER A 45 6.24 -14.58 -4.80
CA SER A 45 7.53 -15.17 -4.44
C SER A 45 8.54 -14.12 -3.94
N GLU A 46 9.54 -14.55 -3.17
CA GLU A 46 10.63 -13.67 -2.69
C GLU A 46 11.40 -13.00 -3.83
N GLN A 47 11.63 -13.71 -4.93
CA GLN A 47 12.29 -13.15 -6.11
C GLN A 47 11.46 -12.01 -6.73
N PHE A 48 10.14 -12.15 -6.73
CA PHE A 48 9.24 -11.09 -7.18
C PHE A 48 9.32 -9.87 -6.27
N ILE A 49 9.27 -10.05 -4.94
CA ILE A 49 9.40 -8.93 -3.97
C ILE A 49 10.73 -8.21 -4.17
N GLN A 50 11.84 -8.95 -4.28
CA GLN A 50 13.16 -8.38 -4.51
C GLN A 50 13.22 -7.56 -5.80
N LYS A 51 12.62 -8.07 -6.88
CA LYS A 51 12.54 -7.35 -8.16
C LYS A 51 11.76 -6.05 -8.03
N PHE A 52 10.57 -6.07 -7.43
CA PHE A 52 9.78 -4.86 -7.18
C PHE A 52 10.52 -3.85 -6.30
N ASN A 53 11.22 -4.32 -5.28
CA ASN A 53 12.02 -3.50 -4.38
C ASN A 53 13.18 -2.84 -5.14
N GLN A 54 13.91 -3.58 -5.96
CA GLN A 54 14.99 -3.05 -6.80
C GLN A 54 14.49 -1.95 -7.74
N ILE A 55 13.32 -2.13 -8.35
CA ILE A 55 12.70 -1.17 -9.26
C ILE A 55 12.30 0.11 -8.53
N ASN A 56 11.58 -0.01 -7.41
CA ASN A 56 11.23 1.16 -6.59
C ASN A 56 12.49 1.92 -6.13
N CYS A 57 13.51 1.22 -5.67
CA CYS A 57 14.78 1.83 -5.30
C CYS A 57 15.56 2.41 -6.50
N SER A 58 15.37 1.93 -7.73
CA SER A 58 15.99 2.53 -8.93
C SER A 58 15.35 3.88 -9.27
N LEU A 59 14.05 4.00 -9.01
CA LEU A 59 13.25 5.22 -9.15
C LEU A 59 13.47 6.23 -8.01
N GLY A 60 14.17 5.86 -6.94
CA GLY A 60 14.37 6.72 -5.76
C GLY A 60 13.22 6.71 -4.76
N ILE A 61 12.42 5.64 -4.77
CA ILE A 61 11.28 5.41 -3.87
C ILE A 61 11.75 4.65 -2.64
N SER A 62 11.29 5.09 -1.46
CA SER A 62 11.56 4.40 -0.20
C SER A 62 10.73 3.13 -0.06
N LEU A 63 11.32 2.09 0.54
CA LEU A 63 10.63 0.83 0.81
C LEU A 63 10.38 0.68 2.30
N ILE A 64 9.15 0.32 2.66
CA ILE A 64 8.79 -0.01 4.04
C ILE A 64 8.05 -1.35 4.03
N THR A 65 8.36 -2.20 5.00
CA THR A 65 7.60 -3.41 5.29
C THR A 65 7.04 -3.28 6.70
N ILE A 66 5.73 -3.52 6.85
CA ILE A 66 5.03 -3.46 8.12
C ILE A 66 4.21 -4.74 8.27
N ASN A 67 4.37 -5.40 9.41
CA ASN A 67 3.46 -6.43 9.87
C ASN A 67 2.35 -5.77 10.70
N LEU A 68 1.12 -5.77 10.20
CA LEU A 68 -0.01 -5.13 10.89
C LEU A 68 -0.34 -5.84 12.20
N GLY A 69 -0.06 -7.15 12.30
CA GLY A 69 -0.23 -7.93 13.53
C GLY A 69 0.70 -7.50 14.67
N GLU A 70 1.73 -6.70 14.43
CA GLU A 70 2.59 -6.15 15.49
C GLU A 70 2.04 -4.86 16.10
N HIS A 71 0.95 -4.32 15.53
CA HIS A 71 0.41 -3.01 15.90
C HIS A 71 -1.07 -3.04 16.31
N TRP A 72 -1.69 -4.22 16.41
CA TRP A 72 -3.14 -4.31 16.65
C TRP A 72 -3.58 -3.72 18.00
N GLU A 73 -2.74 -3.75 19.03
CA GLU A 73 -3.04 -3.16 20.35
C GLU A 73 -2.76 -1.65 20.42
N ASP A 74 -1.76 -1.17 19.67
CA ASP A 74 -1.18 0.17 19.83
C ASP A 74 -1.26 1.04 18.58
N TYR A 75 -1.99 0.63 17.53
CA TYR A 75 -1.98 1.27 16.20
C TYR A 75 -2.13 2.79 16.21
N ARG A 76 -2.92 3.35 17.14
CA ARG A 76 -3.10 4.80 17.30
C ARG A 76 -1.85 5.55 17.74
N TRP A 77 -0.97 4.85 18.47
CA TRP A 77 0.24 5.38 19.10
C TRP A 77 1.53 4.83 18.50
N SER A 78 1.45 3.76 17.69
CA SER A 78 2.59 3.15 17.01
C SER A 78 3.32 4.19 16.18
N LYS A 79 4.50 4.59 16.64
CA LYS A 79 5.35 5.57 15.95
C LYS A 79 5.75 5.05 14.58
N THR A 80 6.06 3.75 14.46
CA THR A 80 6.44 3.10 13.21
C THR A 80 5.33 3.23 12.17
N LEU A 81 4.12 2.79 12.52
CA LEU A 81 2.98 2.79 11.61
C LEU A 81 2.58 4.22 11.21
N ASN A 82 2.45 5.12 12.19
CA ASN A 82 2.07 6.51 11.94
C ASN A 82 3.12 7.28 11.12
N THR A 83 4.40 6.97 11.29
CA THR A 83 5.49 7.58 10.51
C THR A 83 5.52 7.07 9.08
N ALA A 84 5.23 5.79 8.86
CA ALA A 84 5.23 5.18 7.54
C ALA A 84 4.09 5.68 6.66
N ILE A 85 2.90 5.90 7.24
CA ILE A 85 1.72 6.34 6.50
C ILE A 85 1.52 7.87 6.50
N ARG A 86 2.56 8.65 6.82
CA ARG A 86 2.45 10.11 6.83
C ARG A 86 2.53 10.68 5.41
N GLU A 87 1.84 11.79 5.21
CA GLU A 87 2.00 12.62 4.02
C GLU A 87 3.39 13.27 3.99
N SER A 88 4.03 13.23 2.81
CA SER A 88 5.32 13.89 2.58
C SER A 88 5.55 14.12 1.09
N SER A 89 6.60 14.87 0.73
CA SER A 89 7.02 15.00 -0.67
C SER A 89 7.79 13.79 -1.20
N TYR A 90 8.09 12.79 -0.37
CA TYR A 90 8.91 11.64 -0.74
C TYR A 90 8.06 10.38 -0.93
N PRO A 91 8.18 9.71 -2.09
CA PRO A 91 7.41 8.54 -2.42
C PRO A 91 7.84 7.33 -1.59
N VAL A 92 6.85 6.56 -1.13
CA VAL A 92 7.04 5.36 -0.32
C VAL A 92 6.18 4.23 -0.87
N TRP A 93 6.81 3.08 -1.04
CA TRP A 93 6.17 1.80 -1.31
C TRP A 93 6.10 1.00 -0.01
N ILE A 94 4.90 0.62 0.41
CA ILE A 94 4.66 -0.09 1.67
C ILE A 94 4.13 -1.48 1.38
N TRP A 95 4.80 -2.51 1.90
CA TRP A 95 4.28 -3.86 1.99
C TRP A 95 3.62 -4.05 3.36
N PHE A 96 2.31 -4.28 3.37
CA PHE A 96 1.58 -4.66 4.57
C PHE A 96 1.37 -6.17 4.60
N TYR A 97 1.86 -6.81 5.66
CA TYR A 97 1.62 -8.22 6.00
C TYR A 97 0.71 -8.31 7.23
N GLY A 98 0.25 -9.52 7.57
CA GLY A 98 -0.59 -9.75 8.76
C GLY A 98 -1.95 -9.07 8.65
N VAL A 99 -2.55 -9.13 7.45
CA VAL A 99 -3.81 -8.44 7.12
C VAL A 99 -5.00 -8.94 7.96
N ASP A 100 -4.92 -10.14 8.50
CA ASP A 100 -5.89 -10.71 9.44
C ASP A 100 -6.05 -9.85 10.72
N ALA A 101 -5.03 -9.08 11.10
CA ALA A 101 -5.14 -8.09 12.20
C ALA A 101 -6.19 -7.01 11.93
N LEU A 102 -6.55 -6.78 10.66
CA LEU A 102 -7.63 -5.87 10.26
C LEU A 102 -9.02 -6.49 10.36
N ARG A 103 -9.17 -7.68 10.95
CA ARG A 103 -10.49 -8.19 11.35
C ARG A 103 -11.05 -7.42 12.56
N ASP A 104 -10.20 -6.71 13.32
CA ASP A 104 -10.66 -5.73 14.31
C ASP A 104 -11.19 -4.48 13.61
N SER A 105 -12.48 -4.21 13.76
CA SER A 105 -13.17 -3.12 13.04
C SER A 105 -12.65 -1.72 13.43
N ALA A 106 -12.13 -1.53 14.65
CA ALA A 106 -11.57 -0.26 15.07
C ALA A 106 -10.19 0.00 14.43
N TYR A 107 -9.34 -1.04 14.36
CA TYR A 107 -8.04 -0.94 13.71
C TYR A 107 -8.21 -0.76 12.19
N ALA A 108 -9.05 -1.58 11.56
CA ALA A 108 -9.35 -1.48 10.13
C ALA A 108 -9.94 -0.11 9.76
N GLY A 109 -10.92 0.36 10.55
CA GLY A 109 -11.52 1.68 10.38
C GLY A 109 -10.48 2.79 10.50
N TRP A 110 -9.62 2.75 11.51
CA TRP A 110 -8.55 3.73 11.69
C TRP A 110 -7.57 3.75 10.52
N LEU A 111 -7.02 2.58 10.13
CA LEU A 111 -6.02 2.50 9.07
C LEU A 111 -6.62 3.01 7.75
N ARG A 112 -7.87 2.62 7.48
CA ARG A 112 -8.60 3.13 6.33
C ARG A 112 -8.71 4.64 6.35
N THR A 113 -9.24 5.23 7.42
CA THR A 113 -9.41 6.68 7.55
C THR A 113 -8.09 7.39 7.25
N ARG A 114 -6.96 6.87 7.76
CA ARG A 114 -5.64 7.42 7.49
C ARG A 114 -5.24 7.33 6.01
N LEU A 115 -5.56 6.22 5.34
CA LEU A 115 -5.23 6.03 3.92
C LEU A 115 -6.20 6.71 2.95
N THR A 116 -7.45 7.01 3.35
CA THR A 116 -8.51 7.45 2.42
C THR A 116 -9.02 8.88 2.64
N VAL A 117 -9.02 9.43 3.86
CA VAL A 117 -9.65 10.75 4.14
C VAL A 117 -8.89 11.91 3.51
N ARG A 118 -7.57 11.76 3.34
CA ARG A 118 -6.76 12.66 2.51
C ARG A 118 -6.03 11.77 1.52
N ARG A 119 -6.07 12.09 0.24
CA ARG A 119 -5.27 11.35 -0.74
C ARG A 119 -3.81 11.53 -0.38
N ILE A 120 -3.20 10.48 0.18
CA ILE A 120 -1.77 10.51 0.49
C ILE A 120 -1.03 10.13 -0.80
N GLU A 121 -0.77 11.13 -1.63
CA GLU A 121 -0.23 10.96 -2.99
C GLU A 121 1.13 10.25 -3.00
N ASN A 122 1.93 10.42 -1.93
CA ASN A 122 3.26 9.85 -1.82
C ASN A 122 3.27 8.38 -1.40
N LEU A 123 2.13 7.74 -1.17
CA LEU A 123 2.08 6.34 -0.75
C LEU A 123 1.55 5.42 -1.86
N ARG A 124 2.21 4.27 -1.99
CA ARG A 124 1.68 3.09 -2.67
C ARG A 124 1.71 1.93 -1.67
N VAL A 125 0.54 1.38 -1.39
CA VAL A 125 0.37 0.36 -0.35
C VAL A 125 -0.06 -0.95 -0.99
N VAL A 126 0.70 -2.01 -0.71
CA VAL A 126 0.39 -3.37 -1.12
C VAL A 126 0.01 -4.19 0.10
N PHE A 127 -1.24 -4.65 0.16
CA PHE A 127 -1.68 -5.62 1.15
C PHE A 127 -1.31 -7.03 0.66
N VAL A 128 -0.39 -7.69 1.35
CA VAL A 128 -0.05 -9.08 1.11
C VAL A 128 -0.99 -9.93 1.95
N VAL A 129 -1.87 -10.66 1.27
CA VAL A 129 -2.94 -11.41 1.89
C VAL A 129 -2.59 -12.89 1.89
N GLU A 130 -2.60 -13.52 3.07
CA GLU A 130 -2.21 -14.92 3.22
C GLU A 130 -3.20 -15.89 2.58
N THR A 131 -4.51 -15.65 2.76
CA THR A 131 -5.56 -16.52 2.21
C THR A 131 -6.67 -15.73 1.51
N LEU A 132 -7.41 -16.40 0.62
CA LEU A 132 -8.59 -15.81 0.00
C LEU A 132 -9.70 -15.50 1.02
N ASP A 133 -9.76 -16.24 2.12
CA ASP A 133 -10.73 -15.99 3.18
C ASP A 133 -10.38 -14.72 3.96
N ASP A 134 -9.09 -14.46 4.23
CA ASP A 134 -8.64 -13.17 4.78
C ASP A 134 -8.99 -12.01 3.84
N PHE A 135 -8.78 -12.20 2.53
CA PHE A 135 -9.13 -11.20 1.54
C PHE A 135 -10.62 -10.85 1.60
N ARG A 136 -11.48 -11.87 1.62
CA ARG A 136 -12.93 -11.69 1.66
C ARG A 136 -13.38 -11.03 2.96
N ALA A 137 -12.86 -11.48 4.10
CA ALA A 137 -13.23 -10.97 5.40
C ALA A 137 -12.85 -9.48 5.59
N VAL A 138 -11.70 -9.05 5.06
CA VAL A 138 -11.19 -7.69 5.27
C VAL A 138 -11.61 -6.72 4.17
N PHE A 139 -11.63 -7.15 2.91
CA PHE A 139 -11.82 -6.24 1.76
C PHE A 139 -13.13 -6.41 1.02
N CYS A 140 -13.90 -7.49 1.23
CA CYS A 140 -15.15 -7.74 0.49
C CYS A 140 -16.41 -7.70 1.34
N ASP A 141 -16.31 -7.58 2.66
CA ASP A 141 -17.50 -7.44 3.50
C ASP A 141 -18.04 -6.01 3.41
N ASN A 142 -19.26 -5.88 2.88
CA ASN A 142 -19.94 -4.61 2.69
C ASN A 142 -20.42 -3.94 3.99
N ARG A 143 -20.34 -4.65 5.12
CA ARG A 143 -20.57 -4.13 6.46
C ARG A 143 -19.33 -3.49 7.05
N GLU A 144 -18.16 -3.82 6.51
CA GLU A 144 -16.90 -3.29 7.00
C GLU A 144 -16.66 -1.86 6.50
N PRO A 145 -16.14 -0.96 7.36
CA PRO A 145 -15.80 0.40 6.97
C PRO A 145 -14.88 0.44 5.75
N PHE A 146 -13.99 -0.56 5.59
CA PHE A 146 -13.08 -0.73 4.45
C PHE A 146 -13.76 -0.98 3.11
N TYR A 147 -15.01 -1.43 3.08
CA TYR A 147 -15.76 -1.53 1.84
C TYR A 147 -16.68 -0.33 1.63
N GLN A 148 -17.30 0.19 2.68
CA GLN A 148 -18.31 1.25 2.56
C GLN A 148 -17.73 2.56 2.01
N SER A 149 -16.54 3.00 2.44
CA SER A 149 -15.96 4.24 1.88
C SER A 149 -15.33 4.12 0.46
N THR A 150 -15.45 2.95 -0.19
CA THR A 150 -15.08 2.76 -1.61
C THR A 150 -16.33 2.79 -2.49
N MET A 151 -17.52 2.76 -1.89
CA MET A 151 -18.76 3.08 -2.56
C MET A 151 -18.87 4.61 -2.66
N LEU A 152 -19.16 5.12 -3.87
CA LEU A 152 -19.62 6.49 -4.04
C LEU A 152 -20.83 6.69 -3.12
N LEU A 153 -20.82 7.78 -2.34
CA LEU A 153 -22.03 8.26 -1.66
C LEU A 153 -23.11 8.36 -2.74
N GLN A 154 -24.12 7.48 -2.68
CA GLN A 154 -25.35 7.70 -3.41
C GLN A 154 -26.02 8.90 -2.73
N THR A 155 -25.83 10.08 -3.30
CA THR A 155 -26.65 11.24 -3.00
C THR A 155 -27.97 11.05 -3.72
N ASP A 156 -29.05 10.88 -2.97
CA ASP A 156 -30.43 11.00 -3.44
C ASP A 156 -30.71 12.42 -3.97
#